data_AF-A0A928T5H0-F1
#
_entry.id   AF-A0A928T5H0-F1
#
_cell.length_a   1.000
_cell.length_b   1.000
_cell.length_c   1.000
_cell.angle_alpha   90.00
_cell.angle_beta   90.00
_cell.angle_gamma   90.00
#
_symmetry.space_group_name_H-M   'P 1'
#
loop_
_entity.id
_entity.type
_entity.pdbx_description
1 polymer ?
#
loop_
_entity_poly.entity_id
_entity_poly.type
_entity_poly.pdbx_seq_one_letter_code
_entity_poly.pdbx_strand_id
1 'polypeptide(L)'
;MKRTLLICILLPLPPSLFAGGTLQGTLTIEAMKPAPARPGYVAPATKKPVQKPEAGRAIVYLERDDEKYPPPRAAAEAVIRQEGYQFRPSMLAVRTGTRVVFPNMDDEFHNVFSLTRPNHFEVGQHRKEEVPRGQVFKKAGVVKIYCDIHAHMRCFLVVLDTPWFTTTDAAGKFVLKDIPPGEYWLRVFQPSEKIMQQRVTVTEGKTTTANLSR
;
A
#
# COMPACT_ATOMS: atom_id res chain seq x y z
N MET A 1 9.55 15.47 65.44
CA MET A 1 8.86 14.34 64.77
C MET A 1 8.66 14.68 63.30
N LYS A 2 9.58 14.28 62.40
CA LYS A 2 9.42 14.50 60.95
C LYS A 2 8.90 13.20 60.33
N ARG A 3 7.67 13.23 59.81
CA ARG A 3 7.06 12.12 59.08
C ARG A 3 7.62 12.10 57.66
N THR A 4 8.45 11.11 57.36
CA THR A 4 8.93 10.84 56.01
C THR A 4 7.81 10.16 55.23
N LEU A 5 7.28 10.86 54.22
CA LEU A 5 6.28 10.32 53.29
C LEU A 5 7.04 9.46 52.26
N LEU A 6 6.85 8.14 52.28
CA LEU A 6 7.33 7.25 51.20
C LEU A 6 6.43 7.46 49.98
N ILE A 7 6.98 8.10 48.94
CA ILE A 7 6.37 8.13 47.61
C ILE A 7 6.74 6.81 46.92
N CYS A 8 5.77 5.89 46.81
CA CYS A 8 5.91 4.72 45.94
C CYS A 8 5.87 5.18 44.48
N ILE A 9 7.03 5.26 43.85
CA ILE A 9 7.17 5.46 42.41
C ILE A 9 6.84 4.12 41.74
N LEU A 10 5.63 3.98 41.21
CA LEU A 10 5.27 2.90 40.28
C LEU A 10 6.05 3.13 38.98
N LEU A 11 7.18 2.44 38.83
CA LEU A 11 7.91 2.35 37.57
C LEU A 11 7.02 1.62 36.54
N PRO A 12 6.82 2.16 35.32
CA PRO A 12 6.10 1.45 34.28
C PRO A 12 6.88 0.19 33.89
N LEU A 13 6.21 -0.96 33.90
CA LEU A 13 6.76 -2.20 33.36
C LEU A 13 7.22 -1.97 31.91
N PRO A 14 8.44 -2.37 31.52
CA PRO A 14 8.85 -2.31 30.13
C PRO A 14 7.87 -3.15 29.30
N PRO A 15 7.45 -2.69 28.11
CA PRO A 15 6.61 -3.49 27.24
C PRO A 15 7.32 -4.82 26.98
N SER A 16 6.63 -5.94 27.23
CA SER A 16 7.16 -7.27 26.95
C SER A 16 7.61 -7.34 25.49
N LEU A 17 8.92 -7.46 25.29
CA LEU A 17 9.54 -7.67 23.99
C LEU A 17 9.31 -9.13 23.58
N PHE A 18 8.12 -9.42 23.07
CA PHE A 18 7.90 -10.69 22.38
C PHE A 18 8.74 -10.70 21.10
N ALA A 19 9.42 -11.82 20.82
CA ALA A 19 10.11 -12.00 19.55
C ALA A 19 9.06 -12.20 18.45
N GLY A 20 8.87 -11.21 17.58
CA GLY A 20 7.85 -11.29 16.53
C GLY A 20 8.02 -12.53 15.64
N GLY A 21 6.91 -13.12 15.22
CA GLY A 21 6.90 -14.21 14.25
C GLY A 21 7.15 -13.71 12.82
N THR A 22 7.42 -14.66 11.93
CA THR A 22 7.59 -14.43 10.49
C THR A 22 6.50 -15.16 9.73
N LEU A 23 5.92 -14.51 8.71
CA LEU A 23 5.01 -15.14 7.76
C LEU A 23 5.62 -15.05 6.37
N GLN A 24 5.66 -16.18 5.65
CA GLN A 24 6.15 -16.23 4.28
C GLN A 24 5.23 -17.07 3.41
N GLY A 25 5.35 -16.91 2.10
CA GLY A 25 4.61 -17.76 1.17
C GLY A 25 4.74 -17.30 -0.27
N THR A 26 3.94 -17.95 -1.10
CA THR A 26 3.85 -17.66 -2.53
C THR A 26 2.41 -17.56 -3.00
N LEU A 27 2.17 -16.78 -4.05
CA LEU A 27 0.93 -16.81 -4.82
C LEU A 27 1.20 -16.70 -6.33
N THR A 28 0.24 -17.14 -7.13
CA THR A 28 0.24 -16.82 -8.57
C THR A 28 -0.28 -15.40 -8.77
N ILE A 29 0.53 -14.54 -9.40
CA ILE A 29 0.12 -13.17 -9.70
C ILE A 29 -0.79 -13.15 -10.93
N GLU A 30 -2.00 -12.67 -10.73
CA GLU A 30 -2.95 -12.42 -11.81
C GLU A 30 -2.67 -11.07 -12.47
N ALA A 31 -2.68 -11.06 -13.80
CA ALA A 31 -2.41 -9.85 -14.57
C ALA A 31 -3.45 -8.75 -14.31
N MET A 32 -3.01 -7.51 -14.49
CA MET A 32 -3.87 -6.35 -14.38
C MET A 32 -4.96 -6.39 -15.46
N LYS A 33 -6.24 -6.31 -15.07
CA LYS A 33 -7.36 -6.24 -16.03
C LYS A 33 -7.15 -5.06 -16.96
N PRO A 34 -7.39 -5.13 -18.28
CA PRO A 34 -7.22 -3.98 -19.19
C PRO A 34 -7.93 -2.72 -18.67
N ALA A 35 -7.38 -1.54 -18.99
CA ALA A 35 -8.06 -0.29 -18.66
C ALA A 35 -9.46 -0.29 -19.30
N PRO A 36 -10.53 0.05 -18.56
CA PRO A 36 -11.86 0.10 -19.14
C PRO A 36 -11.89 1.12 -20.27
N ALA A 37 -12.48 0.75 -21.41
CA ALA A 37 -12.75 1.70 -22.47
C ALA A 37 -13.74 2.75 -21.95
N ARG A 38 -13.47 4.03 -22.20
CA ARG A 38 -14.40 5.13 -21.92
C ARG A 38 -15.21 5.40 -23.20
N PRO A 39 -16.52 5.05 -23.26
CA PRO A 39 -17.32 5.28 -24.46
C PRO A 39 -17.29 6.77 -24.83
N GLY A 40 -16.98 7.07 -26.10
CA GLY A 40 -16.91 8.44 -26.62
C GLY A 40 -15.65 9.24 -26.27
N TYR A 41 -14.75 8.71 -25.44
CA TYR A 41 -13.45 9.35 -25.16
C TYR A 41 -12.35 8.64 -25.97
N VAL A 42 -11.77 9.36 -26.93
CA VAL A 42 -10.57 8.94 -27.65
C VAL A 42 -9.39 9.60 -26.96
N ALA A 43 -8.64 8.81 -26.18
CA ALA A 43 -7.41 9.30 -25.58
C ALA A 43 -6.49 9.83 -26.69
N PRO A 44 -5.90 11.03 -26.54
CA PRO A 44 -4.88 11.48 -27.47
C PRO A 44 -3.81 10.41 -27.62
N ALA A 45 -3.45 10.09 -28.86
CA ALA A 45 -2.38 9.12 -29.12
C ALA A 45 -1.09 9.63 -28.48
N THR A 46 -0.45 8.77 -27.69
CA THR A 46 0.83 9.07 -27.05
C THR A 46 1.88 9.21 -28.14
N LYS A 47 2.43 10.42 -28.33
CA LYS A 47 3.37 10.69 -29.44
C LYS A 47 4.74 10.07 -29.22
N LYS A 48 5.18 9.95 -27.96
CA LYS A 48 6.45 9.30 -27.61
C LYS A 48 6.23 7.84 -27.20
N PRO A 49 7.29 7.01 -27.24
CA PRO A 49 7.20 5.61 -26.85
C PRO A 49 6.73 5.44 -25.39
N VAL A 50 5.70 4.61 -25.21
CA VAL A 50 5.21 4.19 -23.88
C VAL A 50 6.14 3.10 -23.35
N GLN A 51 6.68 3.28 -22.14
CA GLN A 51 7.48 2.23 -21.52
C GLN A 51 6.59 1.07 -21.08
N LYS A 52 7.17 -0.13 -21.04
CA LYS A 52 6.48 -1.32 -20.54
C LYS A 52 6.04 -1.11 -19.07
N PRO A 53 4.83 -1.55 -18.69
CA PRO A 53 4.42 -1.63 -17.30
C PRO A 53 5.41 -2.44 -16.46
N GLU A 54 5.47 -2.16 -15.16
CA GLU A 54 6.20 -3.02 -14.23
C GLU A 54 5.62 -4.44 -14.24
N ALA A 55 6.46 -5.43 -13.93
CA ALA A 55 5.97 -6.77 -13.69
C ALA A 55 4.92 -6.75 -12.57
N GLY A 56 3.85 -7.53 -12.73
CA GLY A 56 2.78 -7.60 -11.74
C GLY A 56 3.30 -8.00 -10.36
N ARG A 57 2.86 -7.28 -9.34
CA ARG A 57 3.12 -7.56 -7.92
C ARG A 57 1.81 -7.50 -7.16
N ALA A 58 1.69 -8.15 -6.02
CA ALA A 58 0.51 -8.06 -5.17
C ALA A 58 0.86 -7.46 -3.81
N ILE A 59 -0.13 -6.82 -3.18
CA ILE A 59 -0.01 -6.31 -1.81
C ILE A 59 -0.51 -7.39 -0.86
N VAL A 60 0.36 -7.82 0.05
CA VAL A 60 0.08 -8.81 1.09
C VAL A 60 0.00 -8.10 2.42
N TYR A 61 -1.04 -8.35 3.21
CA TYR A 61 -1.24 -7.67 4.49
C TYR A 61 -2.01 -8.53 5.49
N LEU A 62 -1.81 -8.23 6.77
CA LEU A 62 -2.47 -8.92 7.88
C LEU A 62 -3.47 -8.02 8.58
N GLU A 63 -4.68 -8.53 8.78
CA GLU A 63 -5.71 -7.88 9.60
C GLU A 63 -6.04 -8.72 10.83
N ARG A 64 -6.41 -8.04 11.92
CA ARG A 64 -6.96 -8.64 13.14
C ARG A 64 -8.45 -8.43 13.19
N ASP A 65 -9.18 -9.37 13.78
CA ASP A 65 -10.63 -9.24 13.96
C ASP A 65 -11.02 -8.10 14.90
N ASP A 66 -10.13 -7.69 15.81
CA ASP A 66 -10.37 -6.58 16.73
C ASP A 66 -10.04 -5.20 16.13
N GLU A 67 -9.48 -5.16 14.91
CA GLU A 67 -9.03 -3.97 14.19
C GLU A 67 -8.11 -3.04 15.02
N LYS A 68 -7.45 -3.57 16.05
CA LYS A 68 -6.54 -2.81 16.91
C LYS A 68 -5.12 -2.93 16.39
N TYR A 69 -4.61 -1.80 15.89
CA TYR A 69 -3.26 -1.68 15.38
C TYR A 69 -2.46 -0.64 16.17
N PRO A 70 -1.14 -0.81 16.32
CA PRO A 70 -0.27 0.26 16.81
C PRO A 70 -0.48 1.52 15.96
N PRO A 71 -0.48 2.73 16.53
CA PRO A 71 -0.68 3.94 15.73
C PRO A 71 0.37 4.04 14.60
N PRO A 72 0.04 4.70 13.46
CA PRO A 72 1.05 5.09 12.49
C PRO A 72 2.19 5.84 13.18
N ARG A 73 3.44 5.46 12.87
CA ARG A 73 4.59 6.29 13.22
C ARG A 73 4.44 7.64 12.49
N ALA A 74 5.11 8.69 12.97
CA ALA A 74 5.01 10.06 12.46
C ALA A 74 4.79 10.18 10.94
N ALA A 75 4.04 11.21 10.51
CA ALA A 75 3.55 11.39 9.14
C ALA A 75 4.58 10.95 8.08
N ALA A 76 4.34 9.77 7.50
CA ALA A 76 5.18 9.20 6.46
C ALA A 76 4.83 9.84 5.12
N GLU A 77 5.85 10.03 4.29
CA GLU A 77 5.68 10.39 2.88
C GLU A 77 6.02 9.18 2.00
N ALA A 78 5.22 8.96 0.96
CA ALA A 78 5.48 7.97 -0.08
C ALA A 78 5.39 8.63 -1.46
N VAL A 79 5.99 7.99 -2.46
CA VAL A 79 6.12 8.55 -3.81
C VAL A 79 5.56 7.58 -4.85
N ILE A 80 4.72 8.09 -5.75
CA ILE A 80 4.31 7.41 -6.99
C ILE A 80 4.67 8.33 -8.15
N ARG A 81 5.71 8.01 -8.90
CA ARG A 81 6.19 8.83 -10.03
C ARG A 81 5.33 8.62 -11.27
N GLN A 82 5.21 9.65 -12.10
CA GLN A 82 4.73 9.54 -13.48
C GLN A 82 5.98 9.47 -14.37
N GLU A 83 6.28 8.29 -14.91
CA GLU A 83 7.56 8.01 -15.58
C GLU A 83 7.39 6.95 -16.67
N GLY A 84 7.75 7.32 -17.90
CA GLY A 84 7.62 6.47 -19.08
C GLY A 84 6.17 6.23 -19.49
N TYR A 85 5.28 7.20 -19.28
CA TYR A 85 3.83 7.06 -19.45
C TYR A 85 3.24 5.93 -18.59
N GLN A 86 3.75 5.80 -17.36
CA GLN A 86 3.26 4.86 -16.35
C GLN A 86 3.27 5.54 -14.97
N PHE A 87 2.44 5.04 -14.05
CA PHE A 87 2.62 5.32 -12.62
C PHE A 87 3.57 4.27 -12.01
N ARG A 88 4.60 4.72 -11.30
CA ARG A 88 5.65 3.87 -10.72
C ARG A 88 5.85 4.15 -9.22
N PRO A 89 5.65 3.17 -8.33
CA PRO A 89 5.22 1.81 -8.65
C PRO A 89 3.75 1.75 -9.09
N SER A 90 3.41 0.71 -9.85
CA SER A 90 2.06 0.41 -10.33
C SER A 90 1.13 -0.11 -9.24
N MET A 91 1.70 -0.59 -8.13
CA MET A 91 0.99 -0.93 -6.90
C MET A 91 1.82 -0.50 -5.70
N LEU A 92 1.20 0.18 -4.74
CA LEU A 92 1.84 0.64 -3.51
C LEU A 92 0.91 0.38 -2.32
N ALA A 93 1.47 0.05 -1.16
CA ALA A 93 0.74 0.00 0.09
C ALA A 93 1.28 1.05 1.06
N VAL A 94 0.39 1.73 1.77
CA VAL A 94 0.73 2.77 2.76
C VAL A 94 -0.19 2.66 3.96
N ARG A 95 0.23 3.22 5.11
CA ARG A 95 -0.67 3.32 6.26
C ARG A 95 -1.60 4.52 6.15
N THR A 96 -2.76 4.46 6.82
CA THR A 96 -3.59 5.64 7.03
C THR A 96 -2.78 6.79 7.64
N GLY A 97 -3.05 8.01 7.19
CA GLY A 97 -2.29 9.21 7.52
C GLY A 97 -1.07 9.48 6.63
N THR A 98 -0.66 8.56 5.77
CA THR A 98 0.47 8.76 4.84
C THR A 98 0.14 9.84 3.81
N ARG A 99 1.08 10.75 3.56
CA ARG A 99 1.08 11.67 2.42
C ARG A 99 1.72 11.00 1.22
N VAL A 100 1.05 10.95 0.08
CA VAL A 100 1.63 10.46 -1.18
C VAL A 100 1.83 11.61 -2.14
N VAL A 101 3.01 11.74 -2.72
CA VAL A 101 3.35 12.75 -3.74
C VAL A 101 3.55 12.10 -5.11
N PHE A 102 3.25 12.87 -6.16
CA PHE A 102 3.18 12.37 -7.53
C PHE A 102 4.05 13.17 -8.52
N PRO A 103 5.39 13.14 -8.40
CA PRO A 103 6.25 13.89 -9.30
C PRO A 103 6.13 13.40 -10.74
N ASN A 104 6.20 14.33 -11.69
CA ASN A 104 6.26 14.02 -13.11
C ASN A 104 7.72 14.00 -13.60
N MET A 105 8.13 12.88 -14.19
CA MET A 105 9.46 12.65 -14.75
C MET A 105 9.47 12.68 -16.30
N ASP A 106 8.30 12.68 -16.93
CA ASP A 106 8.14 12.78 -18.38
C ASP A 106 8.01 14.24 -18.80
N ASP A 107 8.43 14.58 -20.03
CA ASP A 107 8.32 15.98 -20.50
C ASP A 107 6.87 16.36 -20.84
N GLU A 108 6.01 15.38 -21.11
CA GLU A 108 4.57 15.61 -21.29
C GLU A 108 3.86 15.84 -19.97
N PHE A 109 2.80 16.65 -20.01
CA PHE A 109 1.90 16.78 -18.88
C PHE A 109 1.22 15.47 -18.57
N HIS A 110 1.08 15.21 -17.28
CA HIS A 110 0.26 14.13 -16.75
C HIS A 110 -0.66 14.66 -15.67
N ASN A 111 -1.78 13.98 -15.49
CA ASN A 111 -2.76 14.29 -14.47
C ASN A 111 -2.82 13.13 -13.45
N VAL A 112 -3.17 13.43 -12.20
CA VAL A 112 -3.32 12.41 -11.16
C VAL A 112 -4.60 12.62 -10.37
N PHE A 113 -5.51 11.66 -10.48
CA PHE A 113 -6.80 11.70 -9.80
C PHE A 113 -7.31 10.32 -9.42
N SER A 114 -8.30 10.30 -8.53
CA SER A 114 -9.04 9.10 -8.13
C SER A 114 -10.52 9.43 -7.90
N LEU A 115 -11.39 8.57 -8.42
CA LEU A 115 -12.83 8.59 -8.14
C LEU A 115 -13.23 7.60 -7.04
N THR A 116 -12.27 6.85 -6.48
CA THR A 116 -12.55 5.82 -5.48
C THR A 116 -12.96 6.45 -4.15
N ARG A 117 -14.21 6.23 -3.73
CA ARG A 117 -14.68 6.68 -2.41
C ARG A 117 -14.19 5.71 -1.32
N PRO A 118 -13.87 6.19 -0.11
CA PRO A 118 -13.97 7.59 0.33
C PRO A 118 -12.73 8.45 -0.02
N ASN A 119 -11.66 7.87 -0.56
CA ASN A 119 -10.40 8.52 -0.92
C ASN A 119 -10.41 9.14 -2.34
N HIS A 120 -11.47 9.86 -2.69
CA HIS A 120 -11.52 10.60 -3.95
C HIS A 120 -10.59 11.82 -3.86
N PHE A 121 -9.85 12.12 -4.92
CA PHE A 121 -8.97 13.29 -4.97
C PHE A 121 -8.62 13.67 -6.41
N GLU A 122 -8.11 14.89 -6.57
CA GLU A 122 -7.55 15.44 -7.80
C GLU A 122 -6.38 16.35 -7.39
N VAL A 123 -5.17 16.09 -7.90
CA VAL A 123 -4.01 16.99 -7.65
C VAL A 123 -3.65 17.84 -8.87
N GLY A 124 -4.32 17.64 -10.01
CA GLY A 124 -4.21 18.45 -11.21
C GLY A 124 -3.24 17.88 -12.23
N GLN A 125 -2.96 18.69 -13.26
CA GLN A 125 -1.92 18.40 -14.25
C GLN A 125 -0.57 18.90 -13.75
N HIS A 126 0.48 18.12 -13.96
CA HIS A 126 1.84 18.46 -13.55
C HIS A 126 2.78 18.42 -14.74
N ARG A 127 3.65 19.43 -14.86
CA ARG A 127 4.81 19.38 -15.78
C ARG A 127 6.00 18.70 -15.11
N LYS A 128 6.98 18.31 -15.91
CA LYS A 128 8.29 17.85 -15.41
C LYS A 128 8.89 18.86 -14.44
N GLU A 129 9.54 18.37 -13.37
CA GLU A 129 10.24 19.16 -12.35
C GLU A 129 9.35 20.11 -11.52
N GLU A 130 8.03 20.11 -11.71
CA GLU A 130 7.12 20.80 -10.80
C GLU A 130 7.17 20.16 -9.41
N VAL A 131 7.18 21.00 -8.36
CA VAL A 131 7.08 20.52 -6.98
C VAL A 131 5.73 19.80 -6.82
N PRO A 132 5.72 18.49 -6.54
CA PRO A 132 4.49 17.72 -6.57
C PRO A 132 3.57 18.10 -5.40
N ARG A 133 2.30 18.31 -5.72
CA ARG A 133 1.25 18.33 -4.69
C ARG A 133 1.08 16.89 -4.17
N GLY A 134 0.94 16.76 -2.86
CA GLY A 134 0.70 15.46 -2.22
C GLY A 134 -0.70 15.36 -1.62
N GLN A 135 -1.22 14.15 -1.60
CA GLN A 135 -2.52 13.78 -1.05
C GLN A 135 -2.32 12.98 0.26
N VAL A 136 -3.03 13.36 1.33
CA VAL A 136 -3.02 12.60 2.59
C VAL A 136 -4.19 11.61 2.59
N PHE A 137 -3.91 10.34 2.83
CA PHE A 137 -4.91 9.28 2.81
C PHE A 137 -5.34 8.89 4.23
N LYS A 138 -6.49 9.38 4.67
CA LYS A 138 -6.96 9.22 6.06
C LYS A 138 -7.85 8.00 6.30
N LYS A 139 -8.24 7.28 5.26
CA LYS A 139 -9.18 6.15 5.33
C LYS A 139 -8.59 4.93 4.64
N ALA A 140 -8.68 3.77 5.27
CA ALA A 140 -8.25 2.53 4.66
C ALA A 140 -9.10 2.17 3.44
N GLY A 141 -8.52 1.39 2.53
CA GLY A 141 -9.15 0.93 1.30
C GLY A 141 -8.22 1.01 0.09
N VAL A 142 -8.63 0.32 -0.98
CA VAL A 142 -7.97 0.39 -2.28
C VAL A 142 -8.36 1.69 -2.97
N VAL A 143 -7.38 2.41 -3.50
CA VAL A 143 -7.56 3.65 -4.27
C VAL A 143 -7.04 3.40 -5.68
N LYS A 144 -7.91 3.61 -6.67
CA LYS A 144 -7.55 3.50 -8.08
C LYS A 144 -7.16 4.89 -8.58
N ILE A 145 -5.92 5.02 -9.03
CA ILE A 145 -5.34 6.30 -9.47
C ILE A 145 -5.19 6.27 -10.98
N TYR A 146 -5.54 7.37 -11.64
CA TYR A 146 -5.61 7.49 -13.09
C TYR A 146 -4.96 8.78 -13.58
N CYS A 147 -4.65 8.80 -14.88
CA CYS A 147 -4.34 10.01 -15.64
C CYS A 147 -5.47 10.32 -16.62
N ASP A 148 -5.95 11.56 -16.67
CA ASP A 148 -7.00 11.96 -17.60
C ASP A 148 -6.50 12.25 -19.03
N ILE A 149 -5.17 12.35 -19.22
CA ILE A 149 -4.55 12.58 -20.53
C ILE A 149 -4.23 11.23 -21.20
N HIS A 150 -3.74 10.26 -20.43
CA HIS A 150 -3.28 8.97 -20.93
C HIS A 150 -4.13 7.84 -20.33
N ALA A 151 -5.18 7.40 -21.04
CA ALA A 151 -6.16 6.44 -20.53
C ALA A 151 -5.59 5.08 -20.05
N HIS A 152 -4.39 4.71 -20.49
CA HIS A 152 -3.70 3.49 -20.06
C HIS A 152 -3.01 3.65 -18.70
N MET A 153 -2.65 4.87 -18.29
CA MET A 153 -1.94 5.13 -17.05
C MET A 153 -2.87 4.97 -15.86
N ARG A 154 -2.53 3.99 -15.02
CA ARG A 154 -3.19 3.75 -13.74
C ARG A 154 -2.27 3.02 -12.77
N CYS A 155 -2.54 3.18 -11.48
CA CYS A 155 -1.97 2.36 -10.43
C CYS A 155 -2.99 2.09 -9.31
N PHE A 156 -2.62 1.20 -8.40
CA PHE A 156 -3.38 0.95 -7.18
C PHE A 156 -2.58 1.39 -5.95
N LEU A 157 -3.21 2.18 -5.08
CA LEU A 157 -2.72 2.46 -3.74
C LEU A 157 -3.60 1.73 -2.73
N VAL A 158 -3.02 0.82 -1.95
CA VAL A 158 -3.72 0.11 -0.87
C VAL A 158 -3.43 0.84 0.44
N VAL A 159 -4.40 1.58 0.94
CA VAL A 159 -4.30 2.28 2.22
C VAL A 159 -4.75 1.34 3.33
N LEU A 160 -3.90 1.11 4.33
CA LEU A 160 -4.09 0.11 5.37
C LEU A 160 -4.02 0.72 6.76
N ASP A 161 -4.81 0.23 7.70
CA ASP A 161 -4.64 0.59 9.12
C ASP A 161 -3.53 -0.25 9.78
N THR A 162 -3.40 -1.50 9.35
CA THR A 162 -2.36 -2.43 9.82
C THR A 162 -0.94 -1.99 9.42
N PRO A 163 0.07 -2.16 10.29
CA PRO A 163 1.48 -1.99 9.91
C PRO A 163 2.08 -3.24 9.24
N TRP A 164 1.39 -4.38 9.25
CA TRP A 164 1.93 -5.65 8.78
C TRP A 164 1.54 -5.89 7.33
N PHE A 165 2.29 -5.31 6.42
CA PHE A 165 2.11 -5.49 4.99
C PHE A 165 3.43 -5.48 4.23
N THR A 166 3.41 -6.07 3.04
CA THR A 166 4.54 -6.16 2.13
C THR A 166 4.03 -6.22 0.70
N THR A 167 4.95 -6.03 -0.25
CA THR A 167 4.68 -6.23 -1.67
C THR A 167 5.44 -7.48 -2.12
N THR A 168 4.80 -8.33 -2.92
CA THR A 168 5.48 -9.51 -3.44
C THR A 168 6.62 -9.14 -4.39
N ASP A 169 7.53 -10.09 -4.61
CA ASP A 169 8.35 -10.06 -5.82
C ASP A 169 7.50 -10.37 -7.07
N ALA A 170 8.14 -10.30 -8.25
CA ALA A 170 7.50 -10.58 -9.53
C ALA A 170 7.14 -12.08 -9.73
N ALA A 171 7.73 -12.97 -8.93
CA ALA A 171 7.41 -14.40 -8.89
C ALA A 171 6.29 -14.71 -7.88
N GLY A 172 5.75 -13.69 -7.20
CA GLY A 172 4.69 -13.82 -6.22
C GLY A 172 5.15 -14.30 -4.84
N LYS A 173 6.45 -14.26 -4.52
CA LYS A 173 6.95 -14.57 -3.17
C LYS A 173 6.82 -13.38 -2.25
N PHE A 174 6.53 -13.63 -0.98
CA PHE A 174 6.47 -12.60 0.05
C PHE A 174 7.01 -13.08 1.39
N VAL A 175 7.48 -12.13 2.20
CA VAL A 175 7.89 -12.33 3.60
C VAL A 175 7.45 -11.12 4.42
N LEU A 176 6.83 -11.37 5.57
CA LEU A 176 6.52 -10.42 6.63
C LEU A 176 7.25 -10.86 7.90
N LYS A 177 7.92 -9.94 8.57
CA LYS A 177 8.67 -10.19 9.80
C LYS A 177 8.11 -9.36 10.95
N ASP A 178 8.55 -9.68 12.16
CA ASP A 178 8.26 -8.91 13.36
C ASP A 178 6.75 -8.75 13.62
N ILE A 179 5.98 -9.80 13.29
CA ILE A 179 4.54 -9.83 13.51
C ILE A 179 4.26 -10.32 14.93
N PRO A 180 3.48 -9.60 15.76
CA PRO A 180 3.09 -10.10 17.06
C PRO A 180 2.38 -11.47 16.97
N PRO A 181 2.61 -12.38 17.92
CA PRO A 181 1.87 -13.64 17.95
C PRO A 181 0.35 -13.41 17.99
N GLY A 182 -0.40 -14.27 17.30
CA GLY A 182 -1.86 -14.22 17.27
C GLY A 182 -2.48 -14.76 15.99
N GLU A 183 -3.81 -14.64 15.93
CA GLU A 183 -4.64 -15.01 14.79
C GLU A 183 -4.83 -13.81 13.85
N TYR A 184 -4.68 -14.04 12.56
CA TYR A 184 -4.79 -13.00 11.54
C TYR A 184 -5.58 -13.49 10.32
N TRP A 185 -6.20 -12.55 9.63
CA TRP A 185 -6.52 -12.69 8.22
C TRP A 185 -5.29 -12.32 7.39
N LEU A 186 -4.75 -13.29 6.66
CA LEU A 186 -3.82 -13.02 5.57
C LEU A 186 -4.62 -12.64 4.33
N ARG A 187 -4.50 -11.39 3.88
CA ARG A 187 -5.14 -10.88 2.66
C ARG A 187 -4.12 -10.52 1.60
N VAL A 188 -4.50 -10.73 0.35
CA VAL A 188 -3.69 -10.37 -0.82
C VAL A 188 -4.55 -9.65 -1.85
N PHE A 189 -4.22 -8.39 -2.09
CA PHE A 189 -4.82 -7.60 -3.16
C PHE A 189 -3.96 -7.70 -4.43
N GLN A 190 -4.55 -8.22 -5.50
CA GLN A 190 -3.87 -8.52 -6.76
C GLN A 190 -4.04 -7.42 -7.83
N PRO A 191 -3.18 -7.38 -8.87
CA PRO A 191 -3.39 -6.51 -10.02
C PRO A 191 -4.73 -6.74 -10.74
N SER A 192 -5.27 -7.96 -10.69
CA SER A 192 -6.61 -8.30 -11.22
C SER A 192 -7.76 -7.69 -10.41
N GLU A 193 -7.45 -7.01 -9.30
CA GLU A 193 -8.36 -6.52 -8.27
C GLU A 193 -9.02 -7.61 -7.43
N LYS A 194 -8.66 -8.89 -7.64
CA LYS A 194 -9.11 -9.99 -6.77
C LYS A 194 -8.45 -9.85 -5.40
N ILE A 195 -9.25 -10.06 -4.35
CA ILE A 195 -8.75 -10.25 -2.99
C ILE A 195 -8.75 -11.74 -2.69
N MET A 196 -7.58 -12.30 -2.39
CA MET A 196 -7.45 -13.62 -1.80
C MET A 196 -7.31 -13.48 -0.30
N GLN A 197 -7.83 -14.43 0.47
CA GLN A 197 -7.72 -14.40 1.93
C GLN A 197 -7.69 -15.81 2.54
N GLN A 198 -6.97 -15.96 3.65
CA GLN A 198 -7.02 -17.14 4.51
C GLN A 198 -6.71 -16.77 5.96
N ARG A 199 -7.11 -17.63 6.91
CA ARG A 199 -6.70 -17.50 8.31
C ARG A 199 -5.29 -18.03 8.50
N VAL A 200 -4.50 -17.33 9.31
CA VAL A 200 -3.14 -17.77 9.69
C VAL A 200 -2.88 -17.48 11.16
N THR A 201 -2.18 -18.41 11.82
CA THR A 201 -1.64 -18.23 13.16
C THR A 201 -0.17 -17.84 13.06
N VAL A 202 0.19 -16.72 13.68
CA VAL A 202 1.58 -16.31 13.87
C VAL A 202 2.00 -16.75 15.26
N THR A 203 3.07 -17.55 15.35
CA THR A 203 3.65 -17.99 16.63
C THR A 203 4.95 -17.23 16.91
N GLU A 204 5.18 -16.91 18.19
CA GLU A 204 6.37 -16.19 18.64
C GLU A 204 7.67 -16.86 18.16
N GLY A 205 8.57 -16.06 17.58
CA GLY A 205 9.88 -16.49 17.09
C GLY A 205 9.86 -17.55 15.97
N LYS A 206 8.69 -17.95 15.45
CA LYS A 206 8.56 -18.99 14.42
C LYS A 206 8.23 -18.41 13.06
N THR A 207 8.57 -19.18 12.02
CA THR A 207 8.15 -18.92 10.64
C THR A 207 6.92 -19.75 10.31
N THR A 208 5.81 -19.08 10.01
CA THR A 208 4.61 -19.67 9.42
C THR A 208 4.71 -19.57 7.89
N THR A 209 4.39 -20.65 7.17
CA THR A 209 4.29 -20.64 5.70
C THR A 209 2.83 -20.70 5.28
N ALA A 210 2.40 -19.77 4.44
CA ALA A 210 1.03 -19.68 3.94
C ALA A 210 1.03 -19.36 2.44
N ASN A 211 0.80 -20.38 1.61
CA ASN A 211 0.67 -20.24 0.17
C ASN A 211 -0.78 -19.93 -0.20
N LEU A 212 -0.99 -19.06 -1.19
CA LEU A 212 -2.32 -18.75 -1.71
C LEU A 212 -2.43 -19.31 -3.13
N SER A 213 -3.15 -20.41 -3.27
CA SER A 213 -3.56 -20.98 -4.56
C SER A 213 -4.95 -20.49 -4.95
N ARG A 214 -5.24 -20.53 -6.26
CA ARG A 214 -6.47 -20.00 -6.87
C ARG A 214 -7.76 -20.61 -6.35
#